data_AF-A0A8X8Y369-F1
#
_entry.id   AF-A0A8X8Y369-F1
#
_cell.length_a   1.000
_cell.length_b   1.000
_cell.length_c   1.000
_cell.angle_alpha   90.00
_cell.angle_beta   90.00
_cell.angle_gamma   90.00
#
_symmetry.space_group_name_H-M   'P 1'
#
loop_
_entity.id
_entity.type
_entity.pdbx_description
1 polymer ?
#
loop_
_entity_poly.entity_id
_entity_poly.type
_entity_poly.pdbx_seq_one_letter_code
_entity_poly.pdbx_strand_id
1 'polypeptide(L)'
;MEMPVVEVREYGVWLLAKNVEQYIKRILVEEDVKSPQERNEELFSASADAGNNFYEKGDFAASGIASLESYLLKKVGLFPDILERKVKQHFDKGDHVSALVTGEFYTKREHFPGFGRPFVFNAEVLLKVGRTAEAKDAARGALKSPWWTLGCKYQEVADIAQWDDEQIEYIKEKVTDEGRQEDLKKGKEPAQIALDEAAFLLDLASVEGTWDACVERVADCYRQAALDDIATFILHRD
;
A
#
# COMPACT_ATOMS: atom_id res chain seq x y z
N MET A 1 6.43 15.02 5.98
CA MET A 1 5.68 13.77 5.82
C MET A 1 6.60 12.82 5.07
N GLU A 2 6.88 11.61 5.59
CA GLU A 2 7.58 10.61 4.77
C GLU A 2 6.66 10.21 3.62
N MET A 3 7.15 10.32 2.38
CA MET A 3 6.38 9.97 1.19
C MET A 3 6.65 8.50 0.83
N PRO A 4 5.64 7.61 0.88
CA PRO A 4 5.82 6.23 0.49
C PRO A 4 6.12 6.10 -1.00
N VAL A 5 6.90 5.09 -1.36
CA VAL A 5 7.11 4.70 -2.75
C VAL A 5 6.07 3.64 -3.07
N VAL A 6 5.26 3.90 -4.09
CA VAL A 6 4.19 3.01 -4.53
C VAL A 6 4.29 2.70 -6.01
N GLU A 7 3.73 1.58 -6.42
CA GLU A 7 3.51 1.23 -7.82
C GLU A 7 2.01 1.30 -8.11
N VAL A 8 1.62 2.04 -9.14
CA VAL A 8 0.22 2.11 -9.57
C VAL A 8 -0.12 0.83 -10.34
N ARG A 9 -1.23 0.20 -9.98
CA ARG A 9 -1.81 -0.98 -10.62
C ARG A 9 -3.23 -0.65 -11.06
N GLU A 10 -3.84 -1.56 -11.83
CA GLU A 10 -5.20 -1.40 -12.32
C GLU A 10 -6.20 -1.15 -11.16
N TYR A 11 -6.11 -1.96 -10.09
CA TYR A 11 -7.05 -1.92 -8.96
C TYR A 11 -6.46 -1.32 -7.68
N GLY A 12 -5.66 -0.26 -7.79
CA GLY A 12 -5.05 0.42 -6.63
C GLY A 12 -3.56 0.59 -6.74
N VAL A 13 -2.90 0.78 -5.60
CA VAL A 13 -1.45 0.96 -5.52
C VAL A 13 -0.82 -0.10 -4.63
N TRP A 14 0.39 -0.51 -5.01
CA TRP A 14 1.21 -1.42 -4.23
C TRP A 14 2.28 -0.64 -3.49
N LEU A 15 2.34 -0.78 -2.18
CA LEU A 15 3.38 -0.15 -1.37
C LEU A 15 4.70 -0.88 -1.57
N LEU A 16 5.68 -0.19 -2.16
CA LEU A 16 7.02 -0.73 -2.40
C LEU A 16 7.97 -0.45 -1.24
N ALA A 17 7.90 0.73 -0.64
CA ALA A 17 8.71 1.12 0.51
C ALA A 17 8.09 2.29 1.28
N LYS A 18 8.47 2.47 2.55
CA LYS A 18 8.00 3.59 3.39
C LYS A 18 8.46 4.96 2.90
N ASN A 19 9.64 4.99 2.28
CA ASN A 19 10.25 6.20 1.77
C ASN A 19 11.26 5.87 0.66
N VAL A 20 11.67 6.91 -0.07
CA VAL A 20 12.62 6.82 -1.18
C VAL A 20 13.97 6.26 -0.74
N GLU A 21 14.43 6.62 0.45
CA GLU A 21 15.70 6.14 1.00
C GLU A 21 15.71 4.61 1.17
N GLN A 22 14.67 4.04 1.79
CA GLN A 22 14.53 2.59 1.93
C GLN A 22 14.44 1.89 0.58
N TYR A 23 13.74 2.49 -0.38
CA TYR A 23 13.61 1.94 -1.73
C TYR A 23 14.95 1.90 -2.47
N ILE A 24 15.71 3.00 -2.46
CA ILE A 24 17.05 3.08 -3.08
C ILE A 24 17.99 2.09 -2.40
N LYS A 25 18.02 2.06 -1.07
CA LYS A 25 18.85 1.10 -0.31
C LYS A 25 18.54 -0.33 -0.69
N ARG A 26 17.26 -0.69 -0.82
CA ARG A 26 16.87 -2.03 -1.26
C ARG A 26 17.40 -2.34 -2.65
N ILE A 27 17.24 -1.43 -3.61
CA ILE A 27 17.74 -1.61 -4.98
C ILE A 27 19.25 -1.88 -4.96
N LEU A 28 20.03 -1.06 -4.24
CA LEU A 28 21.48 -1.20 -4.16
C LEU A 28 21.91 -2.53 -3.51
N VAL A 29 21.24 -2.96 -2.45
CA VAL A 29 21.50 -4.25 -1.80
C VAL A 29 21.18 -5.41 -2.75
N GLU A 30 20.02 -5.38 -3.40
CA GLU A 30 19.62 -6.42 -4.35
C GLU A 30 20.57 -6.49 -5.55
N GLU A 31 21.08 -5.33 -6.01
CA GLU A 31 22.10 -5.23 -7.07
C GLU A 31 23.44 -5.81 -6.64
N ASP A 32 23.85 -5.59 -5.39
CA ASP A 32 25.15 -6.05 -4.88
C ASP A 32 25.24 -7.58 -4.79
N VAL A 33 24.11 -8.26 -4.56
CA VAL A 33 24.04 -9.73 -4.51
C VAL A 33 24.12 -10.37 -5.90
N LYS A 34 23.87 -9.62 -6.98
CA LYS A 34 23.96 -10.15 -8.35
C LYS A 34 25.39 -10.55 -8.72
N SER A 35 25.48 -11.45 -9.70
CA SER A 35 26.77 -11.84 -10.27
C SER A 35 27.45 -10.62 -10.93
N PRO A 36 28.80 -10.57 -10.98
CA PRO A 36 29.51 -9.45 -11.60
C PRO A 36 29.10 -9.15 -13.05
N GLN A 37 28.58 -10.15 -13.77
CA GLN A 37 28.11 -10.00 -15.16
C GLN A 37 26.71 -9.37 -15.26
N GLU A 38 25.86 -9.54 -14.24
CA GLU A 38 24.49 -9.04 -14.20
C GLU A 38 24.36 -7.72 -13.43
N ARG A 39 25.39 -7.37 -12.65
CA ARG A 39 25.43 -6.20 -11.80
C ARG A 39 25.60 -4.93 -12.63
N ASN A 40 24.71 -3.97 -12.42
CA ASN A 40 24.83 -2.62 -12.95
C ASN A 40 25.67 -1.73 -12.02
N GLU A 41 26.95 -1.58 -12.35
CA GLU A 41 27.90 -0.75 -11.58
C GLU A 41 27.53 0.74 -11.57
N GLU A 42 26.81 1.23 -12.58
CA GLU A 42 26.40 2.64 -12.67
C GLU A 42 25.45 3.05 -11.54
N LEU A 43 24.66 2.12 -10.99
CA LEU A 43 23.76 2.39 -9.87
C LEU A 43 24.52 2.81 -8.60
N PHE A 44 25.67 2.19 -8.34
CA PHE A 44 26.50 2.54 -7.18
C PHE A 44 27.17 3.90 -7.37
N SER A 45 27.66 4.19 -8.57
CA SER A 45 28.23 5.51 -8.91
C SER A 45 27.18 6.62 -8.78
N ALA A 46 26.00 6.44 -9.37
CA ALA A 46 24.90 7.40 -9.29
C ALA A 46 24.45 7.65 -7.84
N SER A 47 24.40 6.61 -7.01
CA SER A 47 24.10 6.75 -5.59
C SER A 47 25.17 7.53 -4.83
N ALA A 48 26.46 7.31 -5.13
CA ALA A 48 27.56 8.01 -4.46
C ALA A 48 27.59 9.51 -4.83
N ASP A 49 27.32 9.83 -6.10
CA ASP A 49 27.29 11.19 -6.62
C ASP A 49 26.13 12.02 -6.01
N ALA A 50 25.06 11.36 -5.57
CA ALA A 50 23.95 11.99 -4.86
C ALA A 50 24.32 12.51 -3.44
N GLY A 51 25.58 12.34 -3.00
CA GLY A 51 26.11 12.89 -1.75
C GLY A 51 25.66 12.18 -0.47
N ASN A 52 24.75 11.21 -0.60
CA ASN A 52 24.28 10.33 0.47
C ASN A 52 24.81 8.92 0.20
N ASN A 53 25.70 8.42 1.07
CA ASN A 53 26.13 7.03 1.00
C ASN A 53 25.00 6.12 1.49
N PHE A 54 24.02 5.86 0.62
CA PHE A 54 22.83 5.07 0.95
C PHE A 54 23.20 3.62 1.32
N TYR A 55 24.20 3.04 0.67
CA TYR A 55 24.64 1.67 0.89
C TYR A 55 26.11 1.51 0.48
N GLU A 56 26.91 0.85 1.33
CA GLU A 56 28.29 0.51 0.99
C GLU A 56 28.35 -0.86 0.31
N LYS A 57 28.96 -0.89 -0.88
CA LYS A 57 29.06 -2.11 -1.68
C LYS A 57 29.86 -3.19 -0.94
N GLY A 58 29.31 -4.39 -0.85
CA GLY A 58 29.86 -5.51 -0.08
C GLY A 58 29.31 -5.63 1.33
N ASP A 59 28.52 -4.67 1.82
CA ASP A 59 27.96 -4.69 3.19
C ASP A 59 27.13 -5.94 3.47
N PHE A 60 26.33 -6.41 2.50
CA PHE A 60 25.58 -7.64 2.66
C PHE A 60 26.49 -8.83 2.97
N ALA A 61 27.55 -9.03 2.17
CA ALA A 61 28.51 -10.11 2.36
C ALA A 61 29.28 -9.97 3.68
N ALA A 62 29.71 -8.74 4.01
CA ALA A 62 30.43 -8.43 5.24
C ALA A 62 29.57 -8.64 6.51
N SER A 63 28.24 -8.51 6.40
CA SER A 63 27.32 -8.64 7.53
C SER A 63 27.22 -10.04 8.12
N GLY A 64 27.58 -11.08 7.36
CA GLY A 64 27.39 -12.49 7.73
C GLY A 64 25.92 -12.93 7.84
N ILE A 65 24.96 -12.11 7.41
CA ILE A 65 23.53 -12.49 7.43
C ILE A 65 23.26 -13.46 6.28
N ALA A 66 22.82 -14.68 6.62
CA ALA A 66 22.68 -15.78 5.68
C ALA A 66 21.64 -15.59 4.55
N SER A 67 20.72 -14.62 4.68
CA SER A 67 19.62 -14.42 3.74
C SER A 67 19.46 -12.94 3.42
N LEU A 68 19.33 -12.63 2.13
CA LEU A 68 19.07 -11.28 1.62
C LEU A 68 17.81 -10.67 2.26
N GLU A 69 16.71 -11.42 2.33
CA GLU A 69 15.48 -10.96 2.98
C GLU A 69 15.68 -10.65 4.47
N SER A 70 16.49 -11.45 5.16
CA SER A 70 16.81 -11.19 6.57
C SER A 70 17.72 -9.98 6.74
N TYR A 71 18.60 -9.72 5.78
CA TYR A 71 19.41 -8.50 5.75
C TYR A 71 18.51 -7.28 5.52
N LEU A 72 17.68 -7.30 4.48
CA LEU A 72 16.76 -6.20 4.13
C LEU A 72 15.88 -5.84 5.34
N LEU A 73 15.23 -6.82 5.97
CA LEU A 73 14.36 -6.57 7.13
C LEU A 73 15.10 -6.05 8.38
N LYS A 74 16.38 -6.39 8.56
CA LYS A 74 17.16 -6.01 9.75
C LYS A 74 17.96 -4.72 9.57
N LYS A 75 18.43 -4.45 8.35
CA LYS A 75 19.42 -3.40 8.05
C LYS A 75 18.85 -2.29 7.18
N VAL A 76 17.79 -2.55 6.42
CA VAL A 76 17.21 -1.55 5.50
C VAL A 76 15.84 -1.08 5.99
N GLY A 77 14.87 -1.97 6.12
CA GLY A 77 13.50 -1.60 6.45
C GLY A 77 12.50 -2.74 6.28
N LEU A 78 11.25 -2.46 6.61
CA LEU A 78 10.14 -3.40 6.38
C LEU A 78 9.59 -3.20 4.97
N PHE A 79 9.39 -4.30 4.27
CA PHE A 79 8.86 -4.32 2.91
C PHE A 79 7.66 -5.28 2.84
N PRO A 80 6.50 -4.82 2.34
CA PRO A 80 5.29 -5.63 2.18
C PRO A 80 5.55 -7.00 1.54
N ASP A 81 6.15 -7.01 0.36
CA ASP A 81 6.40 -8.22 -0.42
C ASP A 81 7.34 -9.21 0.27
N ILE A 82 8.33 -8.73 1.03
CA ILE A 82 9.25 -9.59 1.79
C ILE A 82 8.52 -10.26 2.96
N LEU A 83 7.64 -9.53 3.65
CA LEU A 83 6.83 -10.09 4.74
C LEU A 83 5.85 -11.15 4.21
N GLU A 84 5.15 -10.84 3.10
CA GLU A 84 4.24 -11.79 2.45
C GLU A 84 4.97 -13.06 1.97
N ARG A 85 6.16 -12.89 1.37
CA ARG A 85 6.99 -14.02 0.93
C ARG A 85 7.48 -14.86 2.11
N LYS A 86 7.84 -14.26 3.24
CA LYS A 86 8.19 -15.00 4.46
C LYS A 86 7.03 -15.84 4.97
N VAL A 87 5.82 -15.29 4.99
CA VAL A 87 4.61 -16.06 5.36
C VAL A 87 4.44 -17.25 4.42
N LYS A 88 4.60 -17.06 3.11
CA LYS A 88 4.56 -18.16 2.13
C LYS A 88 5.62 -19.23 2.41
N GLN A 89 6.88 -18.83 2.68
CA GLN A 89 7.95 -19.77 3.03
C GLN A 89 7.66 -20.55 4.32
N HIS A 90 7.01 -19.94 5.31
CA HIS A 90 6.57 -20.66 6.52
C HIS A 90 5.49 -21.70 6.18
N PHE A 91 4.52 -21.35 5.33
CA PHE A 91 3.54 -22.32 4.83
C PHE A 91 4.19 -23.47 4.05
N ASP A 92 5.14 -23.18 3.17
CA ASP A 92 5.83 -24.20 2.36
C ASP A 92 6.61 -25.21 3.24
N LYS A 93 7.00 -24.81 4.45
CA LYS A 93 7.64 -25.66 5.46
C LYS A 93 6.65 -26.36 6.41
N GLY A 94 5.36 -26.14 6.25
CA GLY A 94 4.32 -26.62 7.17
C GLY A 94 4.31 -25.89 8.52
N ASP A 95 5.02 -24.78 8.66
CA ASP A 95 5.11 -23.99 9.89
C ASP A 95 3.98 -22.95 9.94
N HIS A 96 2.77 -23.42 10.24
CA HIS A 96 1.58 -22.58 10.32
C HIS A 96 1.65 -21.53 11.43
N VAL A 97 2.34 -21.83 12.54
CA VAL A 97 2.45 -20.91 13.67
C VAL A 97 3.27 -19.68 13.26
N SER A 98 4.44 -19.88 12.66
CA SER A 98 5.26 -18.76 12.19
C SER A 98 4.59 -17.99 11.05
N ALA A 99 3.82 -18.67 10.19
CA ALA A 99 3.02 -18.01 9.16
C ALA A 99 1.98 -17.06 9.78
N LEU A 100 1.22 -17.52 10.79
CA LEU A 100 0.24 -16.69 11.52
C LEU A 100 0.91 -15.53 12.26
N VAL A 101 2.00 -15.78 12.99
CA VAL A 101 2.73 -14.74 13.74
C VAL A 101 3.29 -13.67 12.80
N THR A 102 3.83 -14.06 11.64
CA THR A 102 4.36 -13.12 10.66
C THR A 102 3.24 -12.34 9.97
N GLY A 103 2.10 -12.98 9.68
CA GLY A 103 0.89 -12.32 9.15
C GLY A 103 0.34 -11.27 10.12
N GLU A 104 0.21 -11.59 11.39
CA GLU A 104 -0.23 -10.64 12.42
C GLU A 104 0.78 -9.50 12.61
N PHE A 105 2.08 -9.81 12.62
CA PHE A 105 3.15 -8.80 12.66
C PHE A 105 3.03 -7.81 11.51
N TYR A 106 2.68 -8.27 10.31
CA TYR A 106 2.50 -7.42 9.14
C TYR A 106 1.39 -6.37 9.33
N THR A 107 0.33 -6.68 10.09
CA THR A 107 -0.81 -5.76 10.32
C THR A 107 -0.56 -4.62 11.30
N LYS A 108 0.61 -4.57 11.95
CA LYS A 108 0.93 -3.51 12.90
C LYS A 108 0.85 -2.13 12.24
N ARG A 109 0.05 -1.22 12.81
CA ARG A 109 -0.29 0.07 12.19
C ARG A 109 0.93 0.95 11.93
N GLU A 110 1.95 0.86 12.78
CA GLU A 110 3.21 1.57 12.64
C GLU A 110 4.11 1.01 11.51
N HIS A 111 3.80 -0.18 10.99
CA HIS A 111 4.55 -0.77 9.89
C HIS A 111 4.13 -0.14 8.56
N PHE A 112 2.84 -0.02 8.26
CA PHE A 112 2.40 0.55 6.98
C PHE A 112 1.12 1.39 7.19
N PRO A 113 1.25 2.61 7.77
CA PRO A 113 0.11 3.40 8.16
C PRO A 113 -0.73 3.81 6.95
N GLY A 114 -2.04 3.65 7.05
CA GLY A 114 -2.99 4.01 5.99
C GLY A 114 -3.19 2.96 4.90
N PHE A 115 -2.40 1.88 4.88
CA PHE A 115 -2.51 0.82 3.87
C PHE A 115 -3.36 -0.36 4.36
N GLY A 116 -4.33 -0.76 3.54
CA GLY A 116 -5.21 -1.91 3.77
C GLY A 116 -4.57 -3.26 3.48
N ARG A 117 -3.63 -3.34 2.52
CA ARG A 117 -2.98 -4.60 2.10
C ARG A 117 -2.50 -5.51 3.23
N PRO A 118 -1.83 -5.02 4.30
CA PRO A 118 -1.44 -5.88 5.41
C PRO A 118 -2.60 -6.63 6.06
N PHE A 119 -3.74 -5.97 6.22
CA PHE A 119 -4.94 -6.58 6.81
C PHE A 119 -5.60 -7.57 5.85
N VAL A 120 -5.63 -7.26 4.55
CA VAL A 120 -6.10 -8.18 3.51
C VAL A 120 -5.28 -9.46 3.52
N PHE A 121 -3.95 -9.33 3.46
CA PHE A 121 -3.07 -10.49 3.44
C PHE A 121 -3.21 -11.33 4.72
N ASN A 122 -3.34 -10.69 5.89
CA ASN A 122 -3.59 -11.43 7.12
C ASN A 122 -4.94 -12.18 7.11
N ALA A 123 -5.98 -11.61 6.49
CA ALA A 123 -7.25 -12.31 6.27
C ALA A 123 -7.07 -13.56 5.38
N GLU A 124 -6.30 -13.46 4.29
CA GLU A 124 -5.95 -14.60 3.43
C GLU A 124 -5.19 -15.69 4.21
N VAL A 125 -4.24 -15.30 5.06
CA VAL A 125 -3.45 -16.20 5.92
C VAL A 125 -4.35 -16.94 6.91
N LEU A 126 -5.26 -16.24 7.59
CA LEU A 126 -6.24 -16.80 8.52
C LEU A 126 -7.18 -17.77 7.80
N LEU A 127 -7.65 -17.41 6.60
CA LEU A 127 -8.52 -18.24 5.80
C LEU A 127 -7.82 -19.55 5.39
N LYS A 128 -6.54 -19.47 4.99
CA LYS A 128 -5.72 -20.61 4.58
C LYS A 128 -5.54 -21.66 5.69
N VAL A 129 -5.60 -21.25 6.96
CA VAL A 129 -5.53 -22.17 8.12
C VAL A 129 -6.92 -22.52 8.69
N GLY A 130 -8.00 -22.17 8.00
CA GLY A 130 -9.37 -22.51 8.39
C GLY A 130 -9.98 -21.63 9.49
N ARG A 131 -9.34 -20.50 9.85
CA ARG A 131 -9.85 -19.54 10.85
C ARG A 131 -10.81 -18.55 10.20
N THR A 132 -11.91 -19.07 9.65
CA THR A 132 -12.85 -18.32 8.79
C THR A 132 -13.48 -17.11 9.48
N ALA A 133 -13.87 -17.22 10.75
CA ALA A 133 -14.45 -16.11 11.51
C ALA A 133 -13.47 -14.94 11.68
N GLU A 134 -12.21 -15.24 11.98
CA GLU A 134 -11.17 -14.22 12.15
C GLU A 134 -10.73 -13.63 10.82
N ALA A 135 -10.66 -14.45 9.77
CA ALA A 135 -10.41 -13.97 8.40
C ALA A 135 -11.47 -12.95 7.98
N LYS A 136 -12.75 -13.24 8.25
CA LYS A 136 -13.87 -12.34 7.99
C LYS A 136 -13.72 -11.02 8.75
N ASP A 137 -13.37 -11.06 10.04
CA ASP A 137 -13.18 -9.85 10.84
C ASP A 137 -11.96 -9.03 10.36
N ALA A 138 -10.87 -9.70 9.98
CA ALA A 138 -9.69 -9.06 9.40
C ALA A 138 -10.01 -8.38 8.06
N ALA A 139 -10.74 -9.04 7.16
CA ALA A 139 -11.17 -8.47 5.88
C ALA A 139 -12.08 -7.25 6.08
N ARG A 140 -13.03 -7.31 7.01
CA ARG A 140 -13.85 -6.15 7.41
C ARG A 140 -13.01 -5.01 7.97
N GLY A 141 -11.93 -5.33 8.68
CA GLY A 141 -10.94 -4.36 9.12
C GLY A 141 -10.22 -3.70 7.95
N ALA A 142 -9.81 -4.48 6.96
CA ALA A 142 -9.12 -4.01 5.76
C ALA A 142 -10.00 -3.05 4.93
N LEU A 143 -11.29 -3.35 4.77
CA LEU A 143 -12.24 -2.53 4.02
C LEU A 143 -12.59 -1.18 4.68
N LYS A 144 -12.07 -0.91 5.89
CA LYS A 144 -12.09 0.42 6.52
C LYS A 144 -10.91 1.30 6.12
N SER A 145 -9.90 0.74 5.45
CA SER A 145 -8.85 1.49 4.78
C SER A 145 -9.32 1.91 3.39
N PRO A 146 -8.71 2.93 2.76
CA PRO A 146 -9.03 3.28 1.38
C PRO A 146 -8.84 2.08 0.46
N TRP A 147 -9.81 1.81 -0.40
CA TRP A 147 -9.89 0.60 -1.21
C TRP A 147 -8.75 0.50 -2.21
N TRP A 148 -8.24 1.64 -2.65
CA TRP A 148 -7.05 1.72 -3.50
C TRP A 148 -5.75 1.29 -2.81
N THR A 149 -5.76 1.03 -1.50
CA THR A 149 -4.61 0.52 -0.75
C THR A 149 -4.68 -0.98 -0.43
N LEU A 150 -5.71 -1.68 -0.89
CA LEU A 150 -5.92 -3.11 -0.60
C LEU A 150 -4.91 -4.02 -1.32
N GLY A 151 -4.28 -3.51 -2.39
CA GLY A 151 -3.30 -4.24 -3.20
C GLY A 151 -3.91 -5.37 -4.05
N CYS A 152 -5.23 -5.46 -4.12
CA CYS A 152 -6.02 -6.43 -4.88
C CYS A 152 -7.39 -5.83 -5.20
N LYS A 153 -8.24 -6.56 -5.92
CA LYS A 153 -9.61 -6.11 -6.22
C LYS A 153 -10.43 -6.02 -4.94
N TYR A 154 -11.26 -4.99 -4.83
CA TYR A 154 -12.22 -4.84 -3.73
C TYR A 154 -13.04 -6.12 -3.49
N GLN A 155 -13.54 -6.73 -4.58
CA GLN A 155 -14.40 -7.93 -4.50
C GLN A 155 -13.72 -9.09 -3.78
N GLU A 156 -12.41 -9.30 -3.99
CA GLU A 156 -11.67 -10.38 -3.34
C GLU A 156 -11.69 -10.23 -1.81
N VAL A 157 -11.68 -9.00 -1.31
CA VAL A 157 -11.75 -8.70 0.12
C VAL A 157 -13.19 -8.73 0.63
N ALA A 158 -14.14 -8.20 -0.15
CA ALA A 158 -15.57 -8.21 0.15
C ALA A 158 -16.12 -9.64 0.30
N ASP A 159 -15.67 -10.56 -0.55
CA ASP A 159 -16.04 -11.98 -0.50
C ASP A 159 -15.61 -12.62 0.84
N ILE A 160 -14.39 -12.33 1.33
CA ILE A 160 -13.93 -12.80 2.64
C ILE A 160 -14.72 -12.13 3.78
N ALA A 161 -15.01 -10.83 3.64
CA ALA A 161 -15.76 -10.04 4.62
C ALA A 161 -17.27 -10.42 4.68
N GLN A 162 -17.76 -11.14 3.65
CA GLN A 162 -19.18 -11.38 3.40
C GLN A 162 -19.95 -10.07 3.36
N TRP A 163 -19.46 -9.14 2.54
CA TRP A 163 -20.12 -7.89 2.22
C TRP A 163 -20.69 -7.95 0.81
N ASP A 164 -21.92 -7.47 0.68
CA ASP A 164 -22.56 -7.27 -0.62
C ASP A 164 -22.21 -5.88 -1.16
N ASP A 165 -22.64 -5.61 -2.39
CA ASP A 165 -22.36 -4.36 -3.13
C ASP A 165 -22.98 -3.10 -2.49
N GLU A 166 -23.73 -3.23 -1.39
CA GLU A 166 -24.34 -2.10 -0.65
C GLU A 166 -23.32 -1.01 -0.29
N GLN A 167 -22.07 -1.38 0.00
CA GLN A 167 -21.02 -0.40 0.30
C GLN A 167 -20.60 0.40 -0.93
N ILE A 168 -20.54 -0.24 -2.10
CA ILE A 168 -20.24 0.45 -3.37
C ILE A 168 -21.37 1.43 -3.68
N GLU A 169 -22.63 0.99 -3.56
CA GLU A 169 -23.79 1.85 -3.80
C GLU A 169 -23.86 3.03 -2.83
N TYR A 170 -23.51 2.81 -1.55
CA TYR A 170 -23.38 3.90 -0.58
C TYR A 170 -22.33 4.93 -1.00
N ILE A 171 -21.14 4.50 -1.44
CA ILE A 171 -20.09 5.43 -1.90
C ILE A 171 -20.53 6.17 -3.17
N LYS A 172 -21.19 5.49 -4.11
CA LYS A 172 -21.77 6.12 -5.31
C LYS A 172 -22.80 7.19 -4.94
N GLU A 173 -23.66 6.93 -3.96
CA GLU A 173 -24.61 7.93 -3.46
C GLU A 173 -23.88 9.12 -2.83
N LYS A 174 -22.78 8.88 -2.10
CA LYS A 174 -22.05 9.96 -1.42
C LYS A 174 -21.33 10.94 -2.36
N VAL A 175 -20.98 10.53 -3.57
CA VAL A 175 -20.35 11.41 -4.56
C VAL A 175 -21.35 12.23 -5.39
N THR A 176 -22.67 12.03 -5.21
CA THR A 176 -23.70 12.82 -5.91
C THR A 176 -23.88 14.22 -5.28
N ASP A 177 -24.62 15.09 -5.98
CA ASP A 177 -25.04 16.37 -5.42
C ASP A 177 -25.97 16.17 -4.20
N GLU A 178 -26.90 15.21 -4.28
CA GLU A 178 -27.80 14.89 -3.18
C GLU A 178 -27.05 14.41 -1.94
N GLY A 179 -26.06 13.52 -2.11
CA GLY A 179 -25.21 13.02 -1.03
C GLY A 179 -24.43 14.15 -0.35
N ARG A 180 -23.89 15.09 -1.13
CA ARG A 180 -23.23 16.29 -0.61
C ARG A 180 -24.16 17.21 0.16
N GLN A 181 -25.36 17.45 -0.36
CA GLN A 181 -26.37 18.27 0.34
C GLN A 181 -26.84 17.62 1.64
N GLU A 182 -26.92 16.30 1.68
CA GLU A 182 -27.23 15.56 2.91
C GLU A 182 -26.14 15.76 3.98
N ASP A 183 -24.88 15.66 3.60
CA ASP A 183 -23.74 15.84 4.52
C ASP A 183 -23.64 17.30 5.02
N LEU A 184 -23.93 18.29 4.16
CA LEU A 184 -24.06 19.70 4.58
C LEU A 184 -25.19 19.90 5.61
N LYS A 185 -26.36 19.28 5.39
CA LYS A 185 -27.49 19.34 6.34
C LYS A 185 -27.15 18.70 7.68
N LYS A 186 -26.26 17.70 7.69
CA LYS A 186 -25.73 17.07 8.91
C LYS A 186 -24.65 17.93 9.61
N GLY A 187 -24.30 19.08 9.05
CA GLY A 187 -23.35 20.02 9.63
C GLY A 187 -21.88 19.68 9.38
N LYS A 188 -21.57 18.84 8.38
CA LYS A 188 -20.17 18.64 7.97
C LYS A 188 -19.63 19.91 7.31
N GLU A 189 -18.38 20.24 7.61
CA GLU A 189 -17.68 21.37 6.99
C GLU A 189 -17.49 21.14 5.48
N PRO A 190 -17.68 22.17 4.62
CA PRO A 190 -17.57 22.02 3.16
C PRO A 190 -16.22 21.45 2.70
N ALA A 191 -15.12 21.87 3.34
CA ALA A 191 -13.79 21.35 3.04
C ALA A 191 -13.66 19.85 3.36
N GLN A 192 -14.26 19.38 4.45
CA GLN A 192 -14.27 17.96 4.80
C GLN A 192 -15.12 17.15 3.82
N ILE A 193 -16.27 17.69 3.38
CA ILE A 193 -17.12 17.04 2.37
C ILE A 193 -16.34 16.87 1.05
N ALA A 194 -15.59 17.89 0.63
CA ALA A 194 -14.76 17.80 -0.56
C ALA A 194 -13.66 16.74 -0.42
N LEU A 195 -13.01 16.65 0.74
CA LEU A 195 -11.99 15.61 1.01
C LEU A 195 -12.60 14.19 1.06
N ASP A 196 -13.77 14.04 1.67
CA ASP A 196 -14.51 12.77 1.71
C ASP A 196 -14.87 12.34 0.27
N GLU A 197 -15.38 13.26 -0.56
CA GLU A 197 -15.69 13.00 -1.96
C GLU A 197 -14.45 12.60 -2.77
N ALA A 198 -13.32 13.27 -2.57
CA ALA A 198 -12.06 12.89 -3.22
C ALA A 198 -11.65 11.45 -2.84
N ALA A 199 -11.76 11.08 -1.57
CA ALA A 199 -11.46 9.72 -1.11
C ALA A 199 -12.39 8.69 -1.74
N PHE A 200 -13.69 8.97 -1.78
CA PHE A 200 -14.70 8.11 -2.41
C PHE A 200 -14.48 7.93 -3.92
N LEU A 201 -14.09 8.99 -4.63
CA LEU A 201 -13.76 8.90 -6.06
C LEU A 201 -12.55 8.01 -6.31
N LEU A 202 -11.51 8.09 -5.49
CA LEU A 202 -10.34 7.22 -5.60
C LEU A 202 -10.68 5.75 -5.28
N ASP A 203 -11.53 5.51 -4.29
CA ASP A 203 -12.02 4.18 -3.96
C ASP A 203 -12.81 3.59 -5.15
N LEU A 204 -13.77 4.33 -5.71
CA LEU A 204 -14.54 3.89 -6.89
C LEU A 204 -13.64 3.65 -8.12
N ALA A 205 -12.70 4.56 -8.39
CA ALA A 205 -11.75 4.42 -9.49
C ALA A 205 -10.91 3.14 -9.34
N SER A 206 -10.55 2.74 -8.11
CA SER A 206 -9.84 1.49 -7.86
C SER A 206 -10.69 0.25 -8.06
N VAL A 207 -12.00 0.32 -7.84
CA VAL A 207 -12.94 -0.78 -8.11
C VAL A 207 -13.12 -0.97 -9.61
N GLU A 208 -13.27 0.13 -10.34
CA GLU A 208 -13.60 0.12 -11.77
C GLU A 208 -12.37 0.11 -12.68
N GLY A 209 -11.18 0.42 -12.15
CA GLY A 209 -9.95 0.59 -12.94
C GLY A 209 -9.92 1.86 -13.79
N THR A 210 -10.60 2.93 -13.34
CA THR A 210 -10.92 4.13 -14.13
C THR A 210 -10.21 5.40 -13.62
N TRP A 211 -8.97 5.28 -13.15
CA TRP A 211 -8.17 6.38 -12.56
C TRP A 211 -8.25 7.71 -13.31
N ASP A 212 -8.03 7.69 -14.62
CA ASP A 212 -7.99 8.91 -15.45
C ASP A 212 -9.33 9.66 -15.47
N ALA A 213 -10.45 8.96 -15.27
CA ALA A 213 -11.79 9.54 -15.35
C ALA A 213 -12.13 10.44 -14.14
N CYS A 214 -11.48 10.22 -12.98
CA CYS A 214 -11.78 10.98 -11.77
C CYS A 214 -10.77 12.10 -11.46
N VAL A 215 -9.65 12.19 -12.20
CA VAL A 215 -8.52 13.11 -11.91
C VAL A 215 -8.96 14.57 -11.78
N GLU A 216 -9.73 15.08 -12.74
CA GLU A 216 -10.18 16.48 -12.74
C GLU A 216 -11.07 16.78 -11.52
N ARG A 217 -12.03 15.90 -11.22
CA ARG A 217 -12.93 16.08 -10.08
C ARG A 217 -12.19 16.00 -8.75
N VAL A 218 -11.26 15.06 -8.60
CA VAL A 218 -10.41 14.92 -7.41
C VAL A 218 -9.59 16.19 -7.19
N ALA A 219 -9.01 16.77 -8.25
CA ALA A 219 -8.27 18.03 -8.15
C ALA A 219 -9.18 19.20 -7.71
N ASP A 220 -10.41 19.27 -8.23
CA ASP A 220 -11.38 20.28 -7.80
C ASP A 220 -11.77 20.13 -6.32
N CYS A 221 -11.95 18.90 -5.84
CA CYS A 221 -12.17 18.63 -4.42
C CYS A 221 -11.01 19.14 -3.56
N TYR A 222 -9.76 18.92 -3.98
CA TYR A 222 -8.61 19.46 -3.26
C TYR A 222 -8.55 20.99 -3.26
N ARG A 223 -8.90 21.67 -4.36
CA ARG A 223 -9.05 23.14 -4.37
C ARG A 223 -10.13 23.63 -3.42
N GLN A 224 -11.30 22.97 -3.40
CA GLN A 224 -12.39 23.28 -2.48
C GLN A 224 -11.97 23.12 -1.00
N ALA A 225 -11.00 22.24 -0.73
CA ALA A 225 -10.36 22.05 0.57
C ALA A 225 -9.13 22.93 0.82
N ALA A 226 -8.85 23.92 -0.03
CA ALA A 226 -7.69 24.82 0.03
C ALA A 226 -6.32 24.09 -0.05
N LEU A 227 -6.25 23.01 -0.84
CA LEU A 227 -5.04 22.25 -1.15
C LEU A 227 -4.63 22.45 -2.62
N ASP A 228 -4.47 23.71 -3.03
CA ASP A 228 -4.19 24.10 -4.42
C ASP A 228 -2.89 23.49 -4.98
N ASP A 229 -1.86 23.35 -4.15
CA ASP A 229 -0.59 22.74 -4.55
C ASP A 229 -0.76 21.27 -4.94
N ILE A 230 -1.59 20.54 -4.17
CA ILE A 230 -1.90 19.12 -4.43
C ILE A 230 -2.77 19.00 -5.69
N ALA A 231 -3.77 19.86 -5.85
CA ALA A 231 -4.59 19.89 -7.06
C ALA A 231 -3.75 20.17 -8.31
N THR A 232 -2.79 21.09 -8.21
CA THR A 232 -1.88 21.42 -9.32
C THR A 232 -0.95 20.26 -9.65
N PHE A 233 -0.41 19.58 -8.63
CA PHE A 233 0.42 18.40 -8.80
C PHE A 233 -0.32 17.27 -9.53
N ILE A 234 -1.56 16.97 -9.12
CA ILE A 234 -2.37 15.88 -9.71
C ILE A 234 -2.73 16.15 -11.17
N LEU A 235 -2.92 17.42 -11.55
CA LEU A 235 -3.23 17.81 -12.92
C LEU A 235 -2.00 17.98 -13.81
N HIS A 236 -0.80 17.80 -13.26
CA HIS A 236 0.42 17.88 -14.05
C HIS A 236 0.43 16.76 -15.10
N ARG A 237 0.76 17.12 -16.34
CA ARG A 237 0.97 16.20 -17.45
C ARG A 237 2.35 16.48 -18.02
N ASP A 238 3.14 15.42 -18.19
CA ASP A 238 4.46 15.44 -18.83
C ASP A 238 4.37 15.81 -20.32
#